data_AF-A0ABD5Y271-F1
#
_entry.id   AF-A0ABD5Y271-F1
#
_cell.length_a   1.000
_cell.length_b   1.000
_cell.length_c   1.000
_cell.angle_alpha   90.00
_cell.angle_beta   90.00
_cell.angle_gamma   90.00
#
_symmetry.space_group_name_H-M   'P 1'
#
loop_
_entity.id
_entity.type
_entity.pdbx_description
1 polymer ?
#
loop_
_entity_poly.entity_id
_entity_poly.type
_entity_poly.pdbx_seq_one_letter_code
_entity_poly.pdbx_strand_id
1 'polypeptide(L)' 'MSSSIRISNETKRKLELVKREDETYDELLARLATTEKDIEERGGFADDGVVEDMARARKDLNESLKDRSDRQQ' A
#
# COMPACT_ATOMS: atom_id res chain seq x y z
N MET A 1 8.93 -17.63 -23.12
CA MET A 1 7.77 -17.28 -23.98
C MET A 1 7.50 -15.81 -23.79
N SER A 2 7.46 -15.00 -24.85
CA SER A 2 7.20 -13.56 -24.77
C SER A 2 5.74 -13.31 -25.13
N SER A 3 4.90 -12.95 -24.16
CA SER A 3 3.51 -12.54 -24.38
C SER A 3 3.46 -11.02 -24.44
N SER A 4 2.92 -10.46 -25.53
CA SER A 4 2.76 -9.01 -25.65
C SER A 4 1.39 -8.59 -25.13
N ILE A 5 1.36 -7.64 -24.20
CA ILE A 5 0.13 -7.05 -23.66
C ILE A 5 -0.05 -5.68 -24.32
N ARG A 6 -1.23 -5.44 -24.90
CA ARG A 6 -1.59 -4.11 -25.41
C ARG A 6 -2.07 -3.24 -24.26
N ILE A 7 -1.40 -2.11 -24.08
CA ILE A 7 -1.76 -1.09 -23.10
C ILE A 7 -2.06 0.23 -23.80
N SER A 8 -2.81 1.10 -23.15
CA SER A 8 -3.01 2.46 -23.67
C SER A 8 -1.70 3.25 -23.64
N ASN A 9 -1.59 4.25 -24.53
CA ASN A 9 -0.43 5.15 -24.54
C ASN A 9 -0.28 5.91 -23.22
N GLU A 10 -1.39 6.18 -22.53
CA GLU A 10 -1.39 6.82 -21.22
C GLU A 10 -0.77 5.91 -20.16
N THR A 11 -1.17 4.64 -20.11
CA THR A 11 -0.58 3.66 -19.18
C THR A 11 0.90 3.45 -19.47
N LYS A 12 1.31 3.44 -20.74
CA LYS A 12 2.73 3.37 -21.11
C LYS A 12 3.53 4.54 -20.54
N ARG A 13 3.02 5.77 -20.62
CA ARG A 13 3.68 6.95 -20.02
C ARG A 13 3.78 6.85 -18.50
N LYS A 14 2.75 6.34 -17.83
CA LYS A 14 2.78 6.10 -16.38
C LYS A 14 3.85 5.08 -16.01
N LEU A 15 4.00 4.01 -16.80
CA LEU A 15 5.03 2.99 -16.57
C LEU A 15 6.43 3.57 -16.75
N GLU A 16 6.68 4.41 -17.76
CA GLU A 16 7.99 5.08 -17.95
C GLU A 16 8.40 5.94 -16.75
N LEU A 17 7.45 6.59 -16.07
CA LEU A 17 7.76 7.40 -14.87
C LEU A 17 8.17 6.54 -13.66
N VAL A 18 7.70 5.30 -13.59
CA VAL A 18 7.96 4.36 -12.49
C VAL A 18 9.14 3.44 -12.81
N LYS A 19 9.54 3.39 -14.08
CA LYS A 19 10.63 2.59 -14.60
C LYS A 19 11.98 3.16 -14.14
N ARG A 20 12.84 2.31 -13.59
CA ARG A 20 14.25 2.63 -13.31
C ARG A 20 15.09 2.62 -14.60
N GLU A 21 16.21 3.34 -14.60
CA GLU A 21 17.03 3.49 -15.82
C GLU A 21 17.58 2.14 -16.32
N ASP A 22 17.99 1.25 -15.42
CA ASP A 22 18.58 -0.05 -15.75
C ASP A 22 17.57 -1.22 -15.78
N GLU A 23 16.27 -0.98 -15.57
CA GLU A 23 15.26 -2.07 -15.54
C GLU A 23 14.50 -2.21 -16.87
N THR A 24 14.08 -3.42 -17.22
CA THR A 24 13.18 -3.69 -18.34
C THR A 24 11.72 -3.56 -17.94
N TYR A 25 10.82 -3.45 -18.92
CA TYR A 25 9.38 -3.42 -18.65
C TYR A 25 8.87 -4.71 -17.99
N ASP A 26 9.44 -5.86 -18.35
CA ASP A 26 9.06 -7.13 -17.74
C ASP A 26 9.48 -7.20 -16.27
N GLU A 27 10.65 -6.66 -15.92
CA GLU A 27 11.10 -6.55 -14.52
C GLU A 27 10.28 -5.55 -13.72
N LEU A 28 9.91 -4.41 -14.31
CA LEU A 28 8.97 -3.47 -13.71
C LEU A 28 7.61 -4.13 -13.43
N LEU A 29 7.07 -4.85 -14.41
CA LEU A 29 5.79 -5.56 -14.27
C LEU A 29 5.88 -6.68 -13.23
N ALA A 30 6.97 -7.43 -13.21
CA ALA A 30 7.23 -8.43 -12.19
C ALA A 30 7.27 -7.78 -10.80
N ARG A 31 7.99 -6.67 -10.62
CA ARG A 31 8.06 -5.93 -9.36
C ARG A 31 6.70 -5.40 -8.90
N LEU A 32 5.91 -4.82 -9.81
CA LEU A 32 4.57 -4.33 -9.50
C LEU A 32 3.64 -5.48 -9.11
N ALA A 33 3.65 -6.58 -9.88
CA ALA A 33 2.86 -7.76 -9.59
C ALA A 33 3.28 -8.45 -8.29
N THR A 34 4.58 -8.50 -7.98
CA THR A 34 5.08 -8.99 -6.70
C THR A 34 4.74 -8.03 -5.57
N THR A 35 4.67 -6.72 -5.80
CA THR A 35 4.20 -5.78 -4.77
C THR A 35 2.73 -6.04 -4.43
N GLU A 36 1.85 -6.23 -5.42
CA GLU A 36 0.45 -6.56 -5.13
C GLU A 36 0.29 -7.96 -4.53
N LYS A 37 0.99 -8.96 -5.07
CA LYS A 37 0.88 -10.35 -4.61
C LYS A 37 1.57 -10.58 -3.26
N ASP A 38 2.68 -9.91 -2.95
CA ASP A 38 3.27 -9.87 -1.61
C ASP A 38 2.43 -9.00 -0.65
N ILE A 39 1.68 -8.01 -1.10
CA ILE A 39 0.75 -7.29 -0.20
C ILE A 39 -0.45 -8.19 0.14
N GLU A 40 -0.96 -8.97 -0.82
CA GLU A 40 -2.04 -9.94 -0.60
C GLU A 40 -1.57 -11.17 0.21
N GLU A 41 -0.35 -11.67 -0.05
CA GLU A 41 0.21 -12.87 0.58
C GLU A 41 0.98 -12.55 1.89
N ARG A 42 1.45 -11.31 2.08
CA ARG A 42 2.15 -10.84 3.29
C ARG A 42 1.42 -9.75 4.07
N GLY A 43 0.11 -9.59 3.90
CA GLY A 43 -0.75 -8.87 4.85
C GLY A 43 -0.16 -7.57 5.43
N GLY A 44 0.53 -6.75 4.63
CA GLY A 44 1.29 -5.61 5.16
C GLY A 44 0.41 -4.52 5.79
N PHE A 45 -0.90 -4.60 5.56
CA PHE A 45 -1.93 -3.77 6.18
C PHE A 45 -3.00 -4.60 6.93
N ALA A 46 -2.85 -5.92 6.95
CA ALA A 46 -3.88 -6.88 7.37
C ALA A 46 -3.28 -8.07 8.14
N ASP A 47 -2.14 -7.90 8.79
CA ASP A 47 -1.79 -8.77 9.91
C ASP A 47 -2.85 -8.49 10.99
N ASP A 48 -3.50 -9.52 11.51
CA ASP A 48 -4.60 -9.39 12.48
C ASP A 48 -4.20 -8.49 13.67
N GLY A 49 -2.91 -8.48 14.04
CA GLY A 49 -2.36 -7.62 15.09
C GLY A 49 -2.33 -6.13 14.74
N VAL A 50 -2.07 -5.76 13.48
CA VAL A 50 -2.02 -4.34 13.06
C VAL A 50 -3.41 -3.70 13.10
N VAL A 51 -4.45 -4.45 12.73
CA VAL A 51 -5.84 -3.98 12.83
C VAL A 51 -6.25 -3.82 14.29
N GLU A 52 -5.88 -4.75 15.16
CA GLU A 52 -6.14 -4.67 16.60
C GLU A 52 -5.38 -3.50 17.25
N ASP A 53 -4.10 -3.31 16.90
CA ASP A 53 -3.26 -2.23 17.41
C ASP A 53 -3.77 -0.86 16.94
N MET A 54 -4.22 -0.74 15.69
CA MET A 54 -4.88 0.47 15.20
C MET A 54 -6.19 0.75 15.92
N ALA A 55 -7.00 -0.28 16.19
CA ALA A 55 -8.24 -0.15 16.94
C ALA A 55 -7.98 0.30 18.40
N ARG A 56 -6.94 -0.27 19.03
CA ARG A 56 -6.51 0.09 20.39
C ARG A 56 -5.98 1.52 20.45
N ALA A 57 -5.06 1.89 19.56
CA ALA A 57 -4.54 3.25 19.47
C ALA A 57 -5.66 4.29 19.25
N ARG A 58 -6.67 3.96 18.43
CA ARG A 58 -7.84 4.82 18.22
C ARG A 58 -8.67 4.98 19.49
N LYS A 59 -8.87 3.90 20.25
CA LYS A 59 -9.62 3.92 21.52
C LYS A 59 -8.89 4.78 22.56
N ASP A 60 -7.61 4.54 22.75
CA ASP A 60 -6.77 5.27 23.71
C ASP A 60 -6.71 6.77 23.37
N LEU A 61 -6.59 7.10 22.09
CA LEU A 61 -6.63 8.49 21.63
C LEU A 61 -7.97 9.15 21.95
N ASN A 62 -9.09 8.48 21.65
CA ASN A 62 -10.43 9.00 21.93
C ASN A 62 -10.68 9.20 23.43
N GLU A 63 -10.19 8.29 24.27
CA GLU A 63 -10.28 8.40 25.72
C GLU A 63 -9.45 9.59 26.22
N SER A 64 -8.21 9.76 25.74
CA SER A 64 -7.36 10.91 26.08
C SER A 64 -7.95 12.27 25.64
N LEU A 65 -8.77 12.26 24.59
CA LEU A 65 -9.43 13.46 24.08
C LEU A 65 -10.66 13.80 24.93
N LYS A 66 -11.44 12.80 25.36
CA LYS A 66 -12.55 12.96 26.30
C LYS A 66 -12.07 13.45 27.66
N ASP A 67 -11.02 12.84 28.20
CA ASP A 67 -10.41 13.29 29.47
C ASP A 67 -9.88 14.73 29.41
N ARG A 68 -9.53 15.21 28.21
CA ARG A 68 -9.15 16.61 28.00
C ARG A 68 -10.36 17.51 27.84
N SER A 69 -11.43 17.08 27.18
CA SER A 69 -12.67 17.87 27.08
C SER A 69 -13.36 18.02 28.43
N ASP A 70 -13.32 16.98 29.26
CA ASP A 70 -14.03 16.95 30.54
C ASP A 70 -13.29 17.73 31.62
N ARG A 71 -11.96 17.92 31.48
CA ARG A 71 -11.16 18.82 32.34
C ARG A 71 -11.26 20.29 31.97
N GLN A 72 -11.83 20.62 30.81
CA GLN A 72 -12.00 22.00 30.34
C GLN A 72 -13.44 22.52 30.54
N GLN A 73 -14.32 21.74 31.19
CA GLN A 73 -15.64 22.15 31.68
C GLN A 73 -15.62 22.33 33.19
#